data_AF-A0A7C4JLA0-F1
#
_entry.id   AF-A0A7C4JLA0-F1
#
_cell.length_a   1.000
_cell.length_b   1.000
_cell.length_c   1.000
_cell.angle_alpha   90.00
_cell.angle_beta   90.00
_cell.angle_gamma   90.00
#
_symmetry.space_group_name_H-M   'P 1'
#
loop_
_entity.id
_entity.type
_entity.pdbx_description
1 polymer ?
#
loop_
_entity_poly.entity_id
_entity_poly.type
_entity_poly.pdbx_seq_one_letter_code
_entity_poly.pdbx_strand_id
1 'polypeptide(L)' 'MIDKKQFKVIDKYVLNDQFRYRVAIEGTNVILNVSADSDEEAIKNAIELAEKIGLTNEKIEELRKLMKSRGK' A
#
# COMPACT_ATOMS: atom_id res chain seq x y z
N MET A 1 13.49 6.41 -2.23
CA MET A 1 12.13 6.74 -2.67
C MET A 1 11.42 5.45 -3.01
N ILE A 2 10.21 5.25 -2.50
CA ILE A 2 9.43 4.04 -2.75
C ILE A 2 8.89 4.08 -4.19
N ASP A 3 9.01 2.99 -4.94
CA ASP A 3 8.51 2.94 -6.32
C ASP A 3 6.99 2.69 -6.33
N LYS A 4 6.24 3.55 -7.02
CA LYS A 4 4.79 3.39 -7.21
C LYS A 4 4.38 2.04 -7.77
N LYS A 5 5.24 1.38 -8.55
CA LYS A 5 5.00 0.04 -9.11
C LYS A 5 4.86 -1.04 -8.04
N GLN A 6 5.30 -0.77 -6.81
CA GLN A 6 5.16 -1.69 -5.68
C GLN A 6 3.76 -1.65 -5.07
N PHE A 7 2.91 -0.70 -5.46
CA PHE A 7 1.57 -0.50 -4.91
C PHE A 7 0.51 -0.84 -5.94
N LYS A 8 -0.58 -1.44 -5.47
CA LYS A 8 -1.72 -1.81 -6.30
C LYS A 8 -3.02 -1.54 -5.57
N VAL A 9 -3.93 -0.82 -6.21
CA VAL A 9 -5.33 -0.74 -5.74
C VAL A 9 -5.94 -2.13 -5.88
N ILE A 10 -6.43 -2.68 -4.77
CA ILE A 10 -7.07 -4.00 -4.72
C ILE A 10 -8.56 -3.92 -4.46
N ASP A 11 -9.05 -2.79 -3.95
CA ASP A 11 -10.45 -2.59 -3.64
C ASP A 11 -10.80 -1.09 -3.54
N LYS A 12 -12.06 -0.76 -3.81
CA LYS A 12 -12.64 0.59 -3.69
C LYS A 12 -14.04 0.47 -3.10
N TYR A 13 -14.32 1.24 -2.05
CA TYR A 13 -15.63 1.28 -1.40
C TYR A 13 -15.98 2.70 -0.95
N VAL A 14 -17.23 2.91 -0.56
CA VAL A 14 -17.71 4.17 -0.01
C VAL A 14 -17.96 4.00 1.49
N LEU A 15 -17.48 4.95 2.29
CA LEU A 15 -17.70 4.99 3.73
C LEU A 15 -17.94 6.44 4.15
N ASN A 16 -19.10 6.72 4.75
CA ASN A 16 -19.52 8.08 5.15
C ASN A 16 -19.42 9.09 3.99
N ASP A 17 -19.99 8.73 2.83
CA ASP A 17 -19.97 9.52 1.60
C ASP A 17 -18.55 9.85 1.05
N GLN A 18 -17.52 9.16 1.53
CA GLN A 18 -16.15 9.28 1.03
C GLN A 18 -15.70 8.01 0.34
N PHE A 19 -15.04 8.16 -0.82
CA PHE A 19 -14.34 7.05 -1.46
C PHE A 19 -13.13 6.63 -0.63
N ARG A 20 -13.04 5.33 -0.39
CA ARG A 20 -11.95 4.66 0.31
C ARG A 20 -11.34 3.63 -0.61
N TYR A 21 -10.01 3.65 -0.66
CA TYR A 21 -9.20 2.79 -1.48
C TYR A 21 -8.36 1.88 -0.59
N ARG A 22 -8.34 0.58 -0.90
CA ARG A 22 -7.41 -0.37 -0.30
C ARG A 22 -6.25 -0.57 -1.26
N VAL A 23 -5.07 -0.14 -0.85
CA VAL A 23 -3.85 -0.22 -1.65
C VAL A 23 -2.92 -1.26 -1.01
N ALA A 24 -2.65 -2.33 -1.73
CA ALA A 24 -1.71 -3.36 -1.29
C ALA A 24 -0.28 -3.00 -1.69
N ILE A 25 0.68 -3.35 -0.83
CA ILE A 25 2.09 -3.39 -1.20
C ILE A 25 2.41 -4.79 -1.71
N GLU A 26 2.72 -4.90 -3.01
CA GLU A 26 2.91 -6.18 -3.68
C GLU A 26 4.03 -7.02 -3.03
N GLY A 27 3.76 -8.31 -2.88
CA GLY A 27 4.66 -9.26 -2.22
C GLY A 27 4.69 -9.16 -0.69
N THR A 28 3.78 -8.38 -0.09
CA THR A 28 3.57 -8.31 1.35
C THR A 28 2.08 -8.50 1.69
N ASN A 29 1.77 -8.66 2.98
CA ASN A 29 0.38 -8.63 3.47
C ASN A 29 -0.05 -7.23 3.96
N VAL A 30 0.71 -6.18 3.61
CA VAL A 30 0.41 -4.82 4.02
C VAL A 30 -0.64 -4.22 3.09
N ILE A 31 -1.72 -3.72 3.69
CA ILE A 31 -2.78 -3.00 3.00
C ILE A 31 -2.92 -1.63 3.66
N LEU A 32 -2.83 -0.59 2.86
CA LEU A 32 -3.00 0.80 3.26
C LEU A 32 -4.39 1.27 2.80
N ASN A 33 -5.17 1.78 3.75
CA ASN A 33 -6.48 2.35 3.47
C ASN A 33 -6.35 3.86 3.36
N VAL A 34 -6.71 4.44 2.22
CA VAL A 34 -6.59 5.88 1.96
C VAL A 34 -7.90 6.42 1.39
N SER A 35 -8.19 7.69 1.67
CA SER A 35 -9.19 8.43 0.91
C SER A 35 -8.55 8.98 -0.35
N ALA A 36 -9.26 8.94 -1.47
CA ALA A 36 -8.85 9.50 -2.76
C ALA A 36 -10.06 9.57 -3.70
N ASP A 37 -9.96 10.38 -4.76
CA ASP A 37 -10.97 10.49 -5.80
C ASP A 37 -10.62 9.71 -7.08
N SER A 38 -9.38 9.22 -7.18
CA SER A 38 -8.89 8.40 -8.29
C SER A 38 -7.87 7.34 -7.84
N ASP A 39 -7.63 6.35 -8.69
CA ASP A 39 -6.62 5.30 -8.43
C ASP A 39 -5.20 5.88 -8.36
N GLU A 40 -4.88 6.88 -9.18
CA GLU A 40 -3.57 7.54 -9.17
C GLU A 40 -3.35 8.31 -7.86
N GLU A 41 -4.37 9.04 -7.41
CA GLU A 41 -4.34 9.72 -6.13
C GLU A 41 -4.28 8.73 -4.96
N ALA A 42 -4.99 7.60 -5.03
CA ALA A 42 -4.91 6.55 -4.02
C ALA A 42 -3.48 6.00 -3.89
N ILE A 43 -2.80 5.73 -5.01
CA ILE A 43 -1.41 5.27 -5.00
C ILE A 43 -0.49 6.34 -4.40
N LYS A 44 -0.66 7.60 -4.80
CA LYS A 44 0.12 8.72 -4.23
C LYS A 44 -0.07 8.82 -2.71
N ASN A 45 -1.33 8.85 -2.24
CA ASN A 45 -1.66 8.95 -0.82
C ASN A 45 -1.14 7.74 -0.02
N ALA A 46 -1.14 6.56 -0.63
CA ALA A 46 -0.58 5.35 -0.02
C ALA A 46 0.95 5.41 0.13
N ILE A 47 1.67 5.94 -0.88
CA ILE A 47 3.13 6.16 -0.80
C ILE A 47 3.45 7.18 0.31
N GLU A 48 2.75 8.31 0.35
CA GLU A 48 2.95 9.32 1.39
C GLU A 48 2.65 8.77 2.79
N LEU A 49 1.60 7.95 2.93
CA LEU A 49 1.28 7.29 4.19
C LEU A 49 2.38 6.30 4.59
N ALA A 50 2.87 5.48 3.65
CA ALA A 50 3.96 4.54 3.88
C ALA A 50 5.23 5.25 4.38
N GLU A 51 5.60 6.35 3.74
CA GLU A 51 6.74 7.19 4.15
C GLU A 51 6.52 7.79 5.55
N LYS A 52 5.33 8.33 5.83
CA LYS A 52 4.98 8.90 7.15
C LYS A 52 5.08 7.89 8.29
N ILE A 53 4.76 6.62 8.04
CA ILE A 53 4.85 5.55 9.06
C ILE A 53 6.19 4.82 9.06
N GLY A 54 7.17 5.27 8.26
CA GLY A 54 8.52 4.70 8.22
C GLY A 54 8.63 3.37 7.46
N LEU A 55 7.67 3.04 6.59
CA LEU A 55 7.79 1.93 5.65
C LEU A 55 8.73 2.32 4.52
N THR A 56 10.04 2.20 4.75
CA THR A 56 11.05 2.41 3.71
C THR A 56 11.09 1.24 2.72
N ASN A 57 11.72 1.43 1.56
CA ASN A 57 11.98 0.33 0.60
C ASN A 57 12.68 -0.87 1.26
N GLU A 58 13.66 -0.60 2.12
CA GLU A 58 14.39 -1.63 2.85
C GLU A 58 13.43 -2.45 3.74
N LYS A 59 12.53 -1.77 4.46
CA LYS A 59 11.54 -2.44 5.30
C LYS A 59 10.55 -3.26 4.48
N ILE A 60 10.13 -2.75 3.32
CA ILE A 60 9.25 -3.49 2.40
C ILE A 60 9.95 -4.76 1.89
N GLU A 61 11.23 -4.69 1.55
CA GLU A 61 12.01 -5.87 1.15
C GLU A 61 12.20 -6.88 2.27
N GLU A 62 12.42 -6.43 3.51
CA GLU A 62 12.43 -7.31 4.68
C GLU A 62 11.10 -8.04 4.84
N LEU A 63 9.97 -7.33 4.73
CA LEU A 63 8.63 -7.92 4.79
C LEU A 63 8.42 -8.96 3.68
N ARG A 64 8.86 -8.67 2.45
CA ARG A 64 8.81 -9.61 1.33
C ARG A 64 9.60 -10.89 1.63
N LYS A 65 10.80 -10.78 2.21
CA LYS A 65 11.62 -11.93 2.61
C LYS A 65 10.93 -12.77 3.69
N LEU A 66 10.33 -12.12 4.69
CA LEU A 66 9.58 -12.79 5.75
C LEU A 66 8.34 -13.54 5.22
N MET A 67 7.66 -13.00 4.21
CA MET A 67 6.54 -13.71 3.57
C MET A 67 7.01 -14.94 2.79
N LYS A 68 8.13 -14.84 2.07
CA LYS A 68 8.71 -15.98 1.33
C LYS A 68 9.21 -17.10 2.24
N SER A 69 9.72 -16.79 3.44
CA SER A 69 10.19 -17.81 4.38
C SER A 69 9.05 -18.54 5.10
N ARG A 70 7.89 -17.90 5.29
CA ARG A 70 6.69 -18.52 5.88
C ARG A 70 5.94 -19.47 4.94
N GLY A 71 6.17 -19.36 3.64
CA GLY A 71 5.58 -20.24 2.62
C GLY A 71 6.39 -21.50 2.32
N LYS A 72 7.46 -21.77 3.07
CA LYS A 72 8.27 -22.99 3.00
C LYS A 72 8.01 -23.89 4.19
#